data_AF-A0A924UK94-F1
#
_entry.id   AF-A0A924UK94-F1
#
_cell.length_a   1.000
_cell.length_b   1.000
_cell.length_c   1.000
_cell.angle_alpha   90.00
_cell.angle_beta   90.00
_cell.angle_gamma   90.00
#
_symmetry.space_group_name_H-M   'P 1'
#
loop_
_entity.id
_entity.type
_entity.pdbx_description
1 polymer ?
#
loop_
_entity_poly.entity_id
_entity_poly.type
_entity_poly.pdbx_seq_one_letter_code
_entity_poly.pdbx_strand_id
1 'polypeptide(L)'
;MKMLFQKNQPFNNSMISPFIFVFFFIQYFSISALAVPKYITLQTRIYKPDTTPLQAPSVTFQITTLDSVGTCVLYVENYSGISMTASGGSTVLNLGLGVQIYTSVGANYTDVFNNQTASFACQGGGTYTPAVNDRRKIVLQFNDGTAAGWQTAQ
;
A
#
# COMPACT_ATOMS: atom_id res chain seq x y z
N MET A 1 29.09 -69.29 -26.27
CA MET A 1 28.35 -68.06 -26.59
C MET A 1 26.86 -68.36 -26.45
N LYS A 2 26.20 -67.86 -25.41
CA LYS A 2 24.76 -68.05 -25.17
C LYS A 2 24.17 -66.68 -24.84
N MET A 3 23.52 -66.05 -25.82
CA MET A 3 22.82 -64.77 -25.63
C MET A 3 21.52 -65.04 -24.88
N LEU A 4 21.32 -64.35 -23.75
CA LEU A 4 20.05 -64.34 -23.02
C LEU A 4 19.30 -63.07 -23.42
N PHE A 5 18.18 -63.26 -24.13
CA PHE A 5 17.18 -62.23 -24.40
C PHE A 5 16.55 -61.75 -23.08
N GLN A 6 16.64 -60.45 -22.79
CA GLN A 6 15.89 -59.81 -21.70
C GLN A 6 14.44 -59.59 -22.16
N LYS A 7 13.49 -60.15 -21.40
CA LYS A 7 12.05 -60.09 -21.67
C LYS A 7 11.52 -58.73 -21.19
N ASN A 8 11.03 -57.92 -22.13
CA ASN A 8 10.38 -56.63 -21.85
C ASN A 8 9.20 -56.85 -20.89
N GLN A 9 9.25 -56.26 -19.69
CA GLN A 9 8.19 -56.41 -18.69
C GLN A 9 7.01 -55.49 -19.05
N PRO A 10 5.75 -55.97 -18.97
CA PRO A 10 4.57 -55.16 -19.28
C PRO A 10 4.38 -54.08 -18.20
N PHE A 11 4.19 -52.84 -18.65
CA PHE A 11 3.86 -51.70 -17.78
C PHE A 11 2.53 -51.98 -17.06
N ASN A 12 2.57 -52.04 -15.73
CA ASN A 12 1.42 -52.41 -14.90
C ASN A 12 0.61 -51.15 -14.52
N ASN A 13 -0.57 -50.98 -15.12
CA ASN A 13 -1.45 -49.81 -14.95
C ASN A 13 -2.04 -49.68 -13.53
N SER A 14 -1.88 -50.70 -12.67
CA SER A 14 -2.44 -50.71 -11.32
C SER A 14 -1.75 -49.76 -10.33
N MET A 15 -0.55 -49.25 -10.65
CA MET A 15 0.17 -48.29 -9.79
C MET A 15 -0.14 -46.81 -10.11
N ILE A 16 -0.93 -46.51 -11.14
CA ILE A 16 -1.18 -45.12 -11.59
C ILE A 16 -2.35 -44.47 -10.82
N SER A 17 -3.28 -45.27 -10.29
CA SER A 17 -4.52 -44.82 -9.64
C SER A 17 -4.35 -44.04 -8.32
N PRO A 18 -3.50 -44.44 -7.35
CA PRO A 18 -3.38 -43.69 -6.09
C PRO A 18 -2.62 -42.37 -6.26
N PHE A 19 -1.73 -42.28 -7.25
CA PHE A 19 -0.97 -41.04 -7.54
C PHE A 19 -1.87 -39.93 -8.09
N ILE A 20 -2.88 -40.27 -8.91
CA ILE A 20 -3.83 -39.30 -9.44
C ILE A 20 -4.72 -38.73 -8.32
N PHE A 21 -5.18 -39.56 -7.38
CA PHE A 21 -5.99 -39.09 -6.25
C PHE A 21 -5.23 -38.15 -5.31
N VAL A 22 -3.95 -38.43 -5.03
CA VAL A 22 -3.10 -37.54 -4.21
C VAL A 22 -2.86 -36.19 -4.92
N PHE A 23 -2.67 -36.20 -6.23
CA PHE A 23 -2.48 -34.97 -7.01
C PHE A 23 -3.74 -34.08 -7.01
N PHE A 24 -4.94 -34.68 -7.11
CA PHE A 24 -6.21 -33.95 -7.00
C PHE A 24 -6.49 -33.43 -5.57
N PHE A 25 -6.00 -34.11 -4.52
CA PHE A 25 -6.16 -33.68 -3.13
C PHE A 25 -5.29 -32.46 -2.77
N ILE A 26 -4.10 -32.35 -3.38
CA ILE A 26 -3.19 -31.20 -3.18
C ILE A 26 -3.71 -29.91 -3.85
N GLN A 27 -4.43 -30.04 -4.98
CA GLN A 27 -5.03 -28.91 -5.72
C GLN A 27 -6.19 -28.25 -4.97
N TYR A 28 -6.76 -28.87 -3.93
CA TYR A 28 -7.88 -28.33 -3.15
C TYR A 28 -7.46 -27.37 -2.04
N PHE A 29 -6.17 -27.33 -1.66
CA PHE A 29 -5.64 -26.35 -0.73
C PHE A 29 -5.17 -25.10 -1.46
N SER A 30 -6.11 -24.39 -2.08
CA SER A 30 -5.87 -23.01 -2.52
C SER A 30 -5.77 -22.12 -1.28
N ILE A 31 -4.56 -21.93 -0.79
CA ILE A 31 -4.24 -20.93 0.23
C ILE A 31 -4.57 -19.54 -0.32
N SER A 32 -5.61 -18.92 0.23
CA SER A 32 -5.92 -17.51 -0.01
C SER A 32 -4.81 -16.65 0.62
N ALA A 33 -3.79 -16.31 -0.16
CA ALA A 33 -2.79 -15.34 0.27
C ALA A 33 -3.41 -13.94 0.21
N LEU A 34 -3.71 -13.36 1.36
CA LEU A 34 -4.07 -11.94 1.47
C LEU A 34 -2.78 -11.12 1.35
N ALA A 35 -2.45 -10.72 0.13
CA ALA A 35 -1.36 -9.78 -0.12
C ALA A 35 -1.88 -8.35 0.10
N VAL A 36 -1.51 -7.74 1.23
CA VAL A 36 -1.72 -6.31 1.45
C VAL A 36 -0.51 -5.56 0.89
N PRO A 37 -0.70 -4.58 0.00
CA PRO A 37 0.41 -3.79 -0.53
C PRO A 37 1.07 -3.02 0.62
N LYS A 38 2.40 -3.10 0.73
CA LYS A 38 3.16 -2.46 1.83
C LYS A 38 3.11 -0.93 1.79
N TYR A 39 2.87 -0.35 0.61
CA TYR A 39 2.81 1.09 0.38
C TYR A 39 1.88 1.39 -0.80
N ILE A 40 1.46 2.65 -0.94
CA ILE A 40 0.65 3.14 -2.06
C ILE A 40 1.46 4.18 -2.83
N THR A 41 1.59 4.04 -4.15
CA THR A 41 2.29 5.06 -4.96
C THR A 41 1.32 6.16 -5.35
N LEU A 42 1.57 7.38 -4.88
CA LEU A 42 0.85 8.60 -5.22
C LEU A 42 1.67 9.43 -6.20
N GLN A 43 1.19 9.54 -7.43
CA GLN A 43 1.72 10.48 -8.41
C GLN A 43 0.91 11.76 -8.37
N THR A 44 1.59 12.90 -8.25
CA THR A 44 0.96 14.22 -8.21
C THR A 44 1.68 15.20 -9.12
N ARG A 45 0.96 16.26 -9.48
CA ARG A 45 1.50 17.42 -10.18
C ARG A 45 0.91 18.70 -9.60
N ILE A 46 1.77 19.62 -9.18
CA ILE A 46 1.38 20.85 -8.50
C ILE A 46 1.65 22.04 -9.42
N TYR A 47 0.61 22.83 -9.63
CA TYR A 47 0.66 24.12 -10.30
C TYR A 47 0.41 25.23 -9.29
N LYS A 48 1.13 26.34 -9.46
CA LYS A 48 0.86 27.58 -8.74
C LYS A 48 -0.41 28.25 -9.29
N PRO A 49 -0.99 29.23 -8.58
CA PRO A 49 -2.15 29.99 -9.06
C PRO A 49 -1.92 30.68 -10.42
N ASP A 50 -0.65 30.97 -10.76
CA ASP A 50 -0.24 31.53 -12.04
C ASP A 50 -0.15 30.51 -13.19
N THR A 51 -0.60 29.27 -12.97
CA THR A 51 -0.56 28.12 -13.90
C THR A 51 0.84 27.58 -14.22
N THR A 52 1.89 28.13 -13.61
CA THR A 52 3.25 27.60 -13.77
C THR A 52 3.49 26.44 -12.80
N PRO A 53 4.33 25.45 -13.17
CA PRO A 53 4.62 24.34 -12.28
C PRO A 53 5.33 24.80 -11.01
N LEU A 54 5.11 24.09 -9.89
CA LEU A 54 5.90 24.32 -8.68
C LEU A 54 7.39 24.07 -8.97
N GLN A 55 8.24 25.04 -8.61
CA GLN A 55 9.70 24.99 -8.79
C GLN A 55 10.37 25.44 -7.50
N ALA A 56 10.79 24.47 -6.68
CA ALA A 56 11.49 24.72 -5.43
C ALA A 56 12.51 23.60 -5.16
N PRO A 57 13.72 23.92 -4.65
CA PRO A 57 14.80 22.95 -4.50
C PRO A 57 14.59 21.99 -3.31
N SER A 58 13.73 22.36 -2.36
CA SER A 58 13.46 21.55 -1.17
C SER A 58 12.03 21.81 -0.68
N VAL A 59 11.11 20.92 -1.06
CA VAL A 59 9.71 20.92 -0.64
C VAL A 59 9.51 19.85 0.42
N THR A 60 8.73 20.17 1.45
CA THR A 60 8.24 19.20 2.42
C THR A 60 6.79 18.86 2.10
N PHE A 61 6.49 17.59 1.90
CA PHE A 61 5.14 17.08 1.76
C PHE A 61 4.66 16.48 3.07
N GLN A 62 3.39 16.69 3.39
CA GLN A 62 2.68 16.04 4.48
C GLN A 62 1.48 15.30 3.92
N ILE A 63 1.37 14.04 4.29
CA ILE A 63 0.25 13.17 3.94
C ILE A 63 -0.54 12.92 5.19
N THR A 64 -1.82 13.30 5.16
CA THR A 64 -2.75 13.08 6.25
C THR A 64 -3.84 12.13 5.77
N THR A 65 -3.99 10.99 6.46
CA THR A 65 -5.09 10.06 6.23
C THR A 65 -6.15 10.28 7.28
N LEU A 66 -7.36 10.60 6.81
CA LEU A 66 -8.53 10.84 7.63
C LEU A 66 -9.54 9.70 7.46
N ASP A 67 -10.49 9.64 8.38
CA ASP A 67 -11.70 8.84 8.23
C ASP A 67 -12.55 9.28 7.00
N SER A 68 -13.64 8.57 6.76
CA SER A 68 -14.51 8.83 5.61
C SER A 68 -15.19 10.20 5.68
N VAL A 69 -15.44 10.74 6.87
CA VAL A 69 -16.07 12.06 7.06
C VAL A 69 -15.02 13.17 7.04
N GLY A 70 -13.80 12.91 7.54
CA GLY A 70 -12.70 13.88 7.60
C GLY A 70 -12.59 14.58 8.96
N THR A 71 -13.11 13.96 10.01
CA THR A 71 -13.12 14.48 11.40
C THR A 71 -12.04 13.85 12.26
N CYS A 72 -11.56 12.65 11.92
CA CYS A 72 -10.57 11.91 12.68
C CYS A 72 -9.29 11.72 11.85
N VAL A 73 -8.18 12.25 12.34
CA VAL A 73 -6.84 11.99 11.78
C VAL A 73 -6.36 10.64 12.28
N LEU A 74 -6.13 9.72 11.35
CA LEU A 74 -5.74 8.34 11.62
C LEU A 74 -4.23 8.13 11.44
N TYR A 75 -3.62 8.86 10.52
CA TYR A 75 -2.20 8.74 10.19
C TYR A 75 -1.67 10.01 9.55
N VAL A 76 -0.43 10.38 9.90
CA VAL A 76 0.30 11.49 9.30
C VAL A 76 1.73 11.05 9.02
N GLU A 77 2.22 11.33 7.81
CA GLU A 77 3.64 11.17 7.46
C GLU A 77 4.16 12.36 6.67
N ASN A 78 5.48 12.59 6.76
CA ASN A 78 6.16 13.65 6.04
C ASN A 78 7.24 13.11 5.09
N TYR A 79 7.43 13.81 3.98
CA TYR A 79 8.56 13.66 3.06
C TYR A 79 9.25 15.01 2.95
N SER A 80 10.46 15.11 3.50
CA SER A 80 11.21 16.38 3.51
C SER A 80 12.31 16.37 2.45
N GLY A 81 12.67 17.56 1.96
CA GLY A 81 13.83 17.71 1.06
C GLY A 81 13.58 17.23 -0.38
N ILE A 82 12.32 17.16 -0.82
CA ILE A 82 11.99 16.75 -2.19
C ILE A 82 12.21 17.93 -3.13
N SER A 83 13.14 17.80 -4.07
CA SER A 83 13.36 18.83 -5.09
C SER A 83 12.30 18.75 -6.18
N MET A 84 11.65 19.88 -6.44
CA MET A 84 10.69 20.08 -7.55
C MET A 84 11.31 20.90 -8.70
N THR A 85 12.60 21.22 -8.62
CA THR A 85 13.33 21.92 -9.68
C THR A 85 13.37 21.06 -10.94
N ALA A 86 13.00 21.64 -12.08
CA ALA A 86 12.92 21.00 -13.39
C ALA A 86 12.01 19.74 -13.46
N SER A 87 11.13 19.52 -12.48
CA SER A 87 10.23 18.35 -12.46
C SER A 87 8.92 18.55 -13.26
N GLY A 88 8.71 19.74 -13.84
CA GLY A 88 7.42 20.13 -14.40
C GLY A 88 6.29 20.13 -13.35
N GLY A 89 6.65 20.32 -12.08
CA GLY A 89 5.72 20.30 -10.95
C GLY A 89 5.28 18.89 -10.54
N SER A 90 5.84 17.82 -11.13
CA SER A 90 5.45 16.45 -10.85
C SER A 90 6.32 15.79 -9.79
N THR A 91 5.73 14.94 -8.95
CA THR A 91 6.45 14.07 -8.02
C THR A 91 5.70 12.77 -7.80
N VAL A 92 6.42 11.75 -7.34
CA VAL A 92 5.88 10.43 -6.98
C VAL A 92 6.29 10.14 -5.55
N LEU A 93 5.30 9.88 -4.69
CA LEU A 93 5.48 9.56 -3.28
C LEU A 93 4.98 8.14 -3.01
N ASN A 94 5.75 7.33 -2.29
CA ASN A 94 5.34 5.98 -1.89
C ASN A 94 4.81 6.03 -0.46
N LEU A 95 3.50 6.24 -0.33
CA LEU A 95 2.80 6.41 0.94
C LEU A 95 3.01 5.23 1.89
N GLY A 96 3.35 5.52 3.14
CA GLY A 96 3.76 4.53 4.14
C GLY A 96 5.28 4.31 4.23
N LEU A 97 6.08 4.99 3.41
CA LEU A 97 7.55 4.99 3.50
C LEU A 97 8.12 6.34 3.99
N GLY A 98 7.26 7.31 4.30
CA GLY A 98 7.65 8.61 4.81
C GLY A 98 8.07 8.54 6.29
N VAL A 99 8.45 9.69 6.83
CA VAL A 99 8.65 9.84 8.27
C VAL A 99 7.27 9.92 8.94
N GLN A 100 6.87 8.86 9.62
CA GLN A 100 5.61 8.82 10.36
C GLN A 100 5.63 9.85 11.50
N ILE A 101 4.71 10.80 11.43
CA ILE A 101 4.49 11.83 12.46
C ILE A 101 3.43 11.37 13.45
N TYR A 102 2.39 10.69 12.95
CA TYR A 102 1.30 10.18 13.78
C TYR A 102 0.73 8.88 13.21
N THR A 103 0.35 7.98 14.10
CA THR A 103 -0.50 6.82 13.81
C THR A 103 -1.23 6.41 15.09
N SER A 104 -2.36 5.72 14.97
CA SER A 104 -2.94 5.00 16.10
C SER A 104 -1.96 3.93 16.60
N VAL A 105 -1.86 3.73 17.92
CA VAL A 105 -0.86 2.83 18.53
C VAL A 105 -0.88 1.45 17.87
N GLY A 106 0.28 1.01 17.37
CA GLY A 106 0.47 -0.31 16.77
C GLY A 106 -0.01 -0.45 15.32
N ALA A 107 -0.54 0.60 14.70
CA ALA A 107 -0.95 0.59 13.29
C ALA A 107 0.15 1.15 12.38
N ASN A 108 0.42 0.46 11.27
CA ASN A 108 1.19 0.98 10.14
C ASN A 108 0.27 1.69 9.13
N TYR A 109 0.85 2.34 8.13
CA TYR A 109 0.09 3.04 7.08
C TYR A 109 -0.99 2.18 6.44
N THR A 110 -0.72 0.90 6.16
CA THR A 110 -1.70 0.01 5.52
C THR A 110 -2.84 -0.39 6.46
N ASP A 111 -2.57 -0.45 7.75
CA ASP A 111 -3.53 -0.90 8.76
C ASP A 111 -4.67 0.11 8.92
N VAL A 112 -4.42 1.40 8.65
CA VAL A 112 -5.45 2.45 8.75
C VAL A 112 -6.56 2.28 7.71
N PHE A 113 -6.28 1.56 6.62
CA PHE A 113 -7.26 1.21 5.57
C PHE A 113 -7.99 -0.11 5.87
N ASN A 114 -7.60 -0.83 6.93
CA ASN A 114 -8.29 -2.05 7.33
C ASN A 114 -9.58 -1.70 8.10
N ASN A 115 -10.73 -1.94 7.47
CA ASN A 115 -12.04 -1.74 8.08
C ASN A 115 -12.44 -2.83 9.09
N GLN A 116 -11.63 -3.88 9.26
CA GLN A 116 -11.83 -4.90 10.30
C GLN A 116 -11.18 -4.50 11.64
N THR A 117 -10.38 -3.44 11.66
CA THR A 117 -9.80 -2.91 12.89
C THR A 117 -10.91 -2.36 13.79
N ALA A 118 -11.00 -2.82 15.04
CA ALA A 118 -12.10 -2.49 15.94
C ALA A 118 -12.24 -0.97 16.22
N SER A 119 -11.11 -0.29 16.41
CA SER A 119 -11.10 1.16 16.61
C SER A 119 -9.70 1.73 16.38
N PHE A 120 -9.66 2.96 15.89
CA PHE A 120 -8.46 3.80 15.85
C PHE A 120 -8.59 4.94 16.85
N ALA A 121 -7.50 5.27 17.54
CA ALA A 121 -7.41 6.54 18.25
C ALA A 121 -7.24 7.68 17.24
N CYS A 122 -7.93 8.79 17.46
CA CYS A 122 -7.76 9.99 16.64
C CYS A 122 -6.66 10.89 17.22
N GLN A 123 -5.86 11.54 16.36
CA GLN A 123 -4.79 12.44 16.82
C GLN A 123 -5.31 13.58 17.71
N GLY A 124 -6.51 14.08 17.41
CA GLY A 124 -7.19 15.15 18.18
C GLY A 124 -7.97 14.65 19.40
N GLY A 125 -7.89 13.37 19.74
CA GLY A 125 -8.69 12.73 20.79
C GLY A 125 -9.98 12.08 20.26
N GLY A 126 -10.50 11.14 21.03
CA GLY A 126 -11.63 10.29 20.63
C GLY A 126 -11.20 9.05 19.85
N THR A 127 -12.20 8.31 19.37
CA THR A 127 -12.01 7.04 18.65
C THR A 127 -12.86 6.99 17.39
N TYR A 128 -12.33 6.38 16.35
CA TYR A 128 -13.04 6.06 15.12
C TYR A 128 -13.18 4.54 14.99
N THR A 129 -14.41 4.07 14.81
CA THR A 129 -14.72 2.66 14.52
C THR A 129 -15.13 2.54 13.06
N PRO A 130 -14.33 1.90 12.20
CA PRO A 130 -14.65 1.74 10.79
C PRO A 130 -15.91 0.91 10.55
N ALA A 131 -16.77 1.37 9.64
CA ALA A 131 -17.76 0.51 9.01
C ALA A 131 -17.11 -0.32 7.90
N VAL A 132 -17.72 -1.46 7.56
CA VAL A 132 -17.20 -2.41 6.56
C VAL A 132 -16.85 -1.74 5.21
N ASN A 133 -17.65 -0.76 4.79
CA ASN A 133 -17.50 -0.06 3.52
C ASN A 133 -16.90 1.34 3.64
N ASP A 134 -16.34 1.68 4.81
CA ASP A 134 -15.74 3.00 4.98
C ASP A 134 -14.52 3.18 4.10
N ARG A 135 -14.37 4.40 3.60
CA ARG A 135 -13.20 4.83 2.84
C ARG A 135 -12.32 5.70 3.72
N ARG A 136 -11.14 6.04 3.21
CA ARG A 136 -10.24 7.00 3.83
C ARG A 136 -10.02 8.17 2.90
N LYS A 137 -9.93 9.37 3.47
CA LYS A 137 -9.55 10.57 2.73
C LYS A 137 -8.05 10.78 2.89
N ILE A 138 -7.35 10.93 1.78
CA ILE A 138 -5.93 11.27 1.78
C ILE A 138 -5.83 12.75 1.42
N VAL A 139 -5.20 13.53 2.28
CA VAL A 139 -4.92 14.94 2.07
C VAL A 139 -3.42 15.09 1.89
N LEU A 140 -3.03 15.65 0.74
CA LEU A 140 -1.64 16.01 0.44
C LEU A 140 -1.47 17.51 0.69
N GLN A 141 -0.58 17.86 1.60
CA GLN A 141 -0.14 19.23 1.82
C GLN A 141 1.34 19.35 1.50
N PHE A 142 1.77 20.54 1.13
CA PHE A 142 3.17 20.83 0.86
C PHE A 142 3.55 22.19 1.44
N ASN A 143 4.85 22.34 1.71
CA ASN A 143 5.47 23.59 2.08
C ASN A 143 6.78 23.69 1.29
N ASP A 144 6.89 24.74 0.48
CA ASP A 144 8.02 24.99 -0.42
C ASP A 144 9.10 25.91 0.20
N GLY A 145 8.99 26.19 1.50
CA GLY A 145 9.88 27.09 2.24
C GLY A 145 9.52 28.57 2.11
N THR A 146 8.44 28.92 1.40
CA THR A 146 7.97 30.29 1.30
C THR A 146 7.15 30.72 2.52
N ALA A 147 6.94 32.03 2.67
CA ALA A 147 6.11 32.59 3.72
C ALA A 147 4.61 32.21 3.62
N ALA A 148 4.17 31.60 2.51
CA ALA A 148 2.82 31.09 2.36
C ALA A 148 2.52 29.90 3.29
N GLY A 149 3.57 29.22 3.78
CA GLY A 149 3.44 28.11 4.72
C GLY A 149 2.87 26.85 4.06
N TRP A 150 2.03 26.13 4.80
CA TRP A 150 1.42 24.89 4.33
C TRP A 150 0.29 25.15 3.35
N GLN A 151 0.35 24.52 2.19
CA GLN A 151 -0.64 24.59 1.12
C GLN A 151 -1.18 23.21 0.82
N THR A 152 -2.47 23.09 0.54
CA THR A 152 -3.07 21.82 0.11
C THR A 152 -2.88 21.66 -1.39
N ALA A 153 -2.29 20.55 -1.82
CA ALA A 153 -2.23 20.20 -3.23
C ALA A 153 -3.64 19.79 -3.71
N GLN A 154 -4.07 20.38 -4.82
CA GLN A 154 -5.34 20.05 -5.49
C GLN A 154 -5.09 19.18 -6.71
#